data_AF-A0A815ZG72-F1
#
_entry.id   AF-A0A815ZG72-F1
#
_cell.length_a   1.000
_cell.length_b   1.000
_cell.length_c   1.000
_cell.angle_alpha   90.00
_cell.angle_beta   90.00
_cell.angle_gamma   90.00
#
_symmetry.space_group_name_H-M   'P 1'
#
loop_
_entity.id
_entity.type
_entity.pdbx_description
1 polymer ?
#
loop_
_entity_poly.entity_id
_entity_poly.type
_entity_poly.pdbx_seq_one_letter_code
_entity_poly.pdbx_strand_id
1 'polypeptide(L)'
;MTQKYTVTINDPTLDMYKNLSEKYATTLTCPCSKISIDYNDFIWINSIRFHQACTSGVIVPIMTDYLFKNNEILLGTQFKLFGEFCRLAKQTIDDELVLFNSTKFITSNTLSEVMLNIQAQSIINFFLDTTTSTFARSLNLIRSMTHGSQLLSGLFTNYIVSPWTTMTFTFSTDYGNCHCNLDATCSEVYDSFTRTDDNQYIPTIYLLGTVKGCFVVEALLASTFECFYDQTCLQT
;
A
#
# COMPACT_ATOMS: atom_id res chain seq x y z
N MET A 1 -7.34 -64.12 13.38
CA MET A 1 -6.60 -62.92 13.84
C MET A 1 -5.69 -62.48 12.70
N THR A 2 -5.85 -61.27 12.18
CA THR A 2 -5.03 -60.77 11.05
C THR A 2 -3.79 -60.09 11.61
N GLN A 3 -2.62 -60.69 11.39
CA GLN A 3 -1.34 -60.15 11.87
C GLN A 3 -0.94 -58.95 10.99
N LYS A 4 -0.77 -57.77 11.61
CA LYS A 4 -0.23 -56.58 10.93
C LYS A 4 1.29 -56.61 11.02
N TYR A 5 1.96 -56.37 9.90
CA TYR A 5 3.41 -56.22 9.81
C TYR A 5 3.75 -54.86 9.21
N THR A 6 4.82 -54.24 9.70
CA THR A 6 5.31 -52.95 9.22
C THR A 6 6.47 -53.19 8.26
N VAL A 7 6.39 -52.60 7.07
CA VAL A 7 7.47 -52.63 6.07
C VAL A 7 8.10 -51.24 6.01
N THR A 8 9.43 -51.18 6.09
CA THR A 8 10.19 -49.93 5.97
C THR A 8 10.87 -49.90 4.61
N ILE A 9 10.76 -48.76 3.92
CA ILE A 9 11.39 -48.54 2.62
C ILE A 9 12.24 -47.28 2.75
N ASN A 10 13.53 -47.38 2.43
CA ASN A 10 14.46 -46.26 2.49
C ASN A 10 14.50 -45.53 1.14
N ASP A 11 14.57 -44.20 1.18
CA ASP A 11 14.71 -43.31 0.02
C ASP A 11 13.77 -43.65 -1.16
N PRO A 12 12.44 -43.65 -0.94
CA PRO A 12 11.49 -44.02 -1.99
C PRO A 12 11.51 -43.01 -3.14
N THR A 13 11.34 -43.49 -4.38
CA THR A 13 11.11 -42.60 -5.53
C THR A 13 9.74 -41.92 -5.42
N LEU A 14 9.56 -40.78 -6.09
CA LEU A 14 8.29 -40.06 -6.10
C LEU A 14 7.13 -40.95 -6.59
N ASP A 15 7.33 -41.71 -7.65
CA ASP A 15 6.31 -42.62 -8.20
C ASP A 15 5.97 -43.75 -7.23
N MET A 16 6.95 -44.26 -6.49
CA MET A 16 6.69 -45.29 -5.48
C MET A 16 5.92 -44.70 -4.30
N TYR A 17 6.25 -43.49 -3.84
CA TYR A 17 5.47 -42.78 -2.84
C TYR A 17 4.03 -42.55 -3.31
N LYS A 18 3.82 -42.05 -4.53
CA LYS A 18 2.49 -41.81 -5.10
C LYS A 18 1.65 -43.10 -5.09
N ASN A 19 2.18 -44.19 -5.64
CA ASN A 19 1.51 -45.50 -5.65
C ASN A 19 1.19 -46.03 -4.23
N LEU A 20 2.13 -45.92 -3.29
CA LEU A 20 1.90 -46.37 -1.91
C LEU A 20 0.90 -45.49 -1.17
N SER A 21 0.90 -44.18 -1.43
CA SER A 21 -0.01 -43.23 -0.81
C SER A 21 -1.46 -43.46 -1.23
N GLU A 22 -1.69 -43.87 -2.48
CA GLU A 22 -3.01 -44.27 -2.98
C GLU A 22 -3.48 -45.58 -2.32
N LYS A 23 -2.57 -46.56 -2.19
CA LYS A 23 -2.92 -47.90 -1.69
C LYS A 23 -3.05 -47.98 -0.16
N TYR A 24 -2.33 -47.12 0.56
CA TYR A 24 -2.20 -47.18 2.03
C TYR A 24 -2.42 -45.80 2.70
N ALA A 25 -3.32 -44.98 2.17
CA ALA A 25 -3.52 -43.58 2.57
C ALA A 25 -3.64 -43.33 4.09
N THR A 26 -4.26 -44.23 4.84
CA THR A 26 -4.49 -44.05 6.30
C THR A 26 -3.38 -44.60 7.19
N THR A 27 -2.46 -45.39 6.64
CA THR A 27 -1.42 -46.10 7.41
C THR A 27 0.00 -45.78 6.95
N LEU A 28 0.17 -45.23 5.75
CA LEU A 28 1.48 -44.85 5.23
C LEU A 28 2.02 -43.66 6.01
N THR A 29 3.28 -43.77 6.46
CA THR A 29 4.04 -42.68 7.05
C THR A 29 5.35 -42.54 6.29
N CYS A 30 5.67 -41.30 5.89
CA CYS A 30 6.87 -40.99 5.11
C CYS A 30 7.57 -39.79 5.78
N PRO A 31 8.36 -40.04 6.83
CA PRO A 31 9.07 -38.98 7.53
C PRO A 31 10.13 -38.35 6.64
N CYS A 32 10.28 -37.03 6.71
CA CYS A 32 11.26 -36.31 5.92
C CYS A 32 12.66 -36.46 6.52
N SER A 33 13.66 -36.73 5.67
CA SER A 33 15.08 -36.65 6.05
C SER A 33 15.53 -35.19 6.26
N LYS A 34 14.98 -34.26 5.46
CA LYS A 34 15.12 -32.81 5.61
C LYS A 34 13.76 -32.21 5.95
N ILE A 35 13.60 -31.72 7.19
CA ILE A 35 12.32 -31.18 7.67
C ILE A 35 12.08 -29.71 7.28
N SER A 36 13.07 -29.07 6.67
CA SER A 36 13.07 -27.63 6.42
C SER A 36 13.44 -27.33 4.98
N ILE A 37 12.60 -26.57 4.29
CA ILE A 37 12.70 -26.25 2.86
C ILE A 37 12.58 -24.73 2.73
N ASP A 38 13.41 -24.10 1.91
CA ASP A 38 13.32 -22.64 1.75
C ASP A 38 12.07 -22.32 0.90
N TYR A 39 11.34 -21.25 1.20
CA TYR A 39 10.14 -20.90 0.41
C TYR A 39 10.45 -20.75 -1.08
N ASN A 40 11.61 -20.21 -1.43
CA ASN A 40 12.01 -20.03 -2.83
C ASN A 40 12.26 -21.35 -3.58
N ASP A 41 12.43 -22.48 -2.88
CA ASP A 41 12.67 -23.79 -3.50
C ASP A 41 11.40 -24.30 -4.22
N PHE A 42 10.21 -23.86 -3.78
CA PHE A 42 8.93 -24.36 -4.29
C PHE A 42 7.88 -23.28 -4.59
N ILE A 43 8.11 -22.03 -4.17
CA ILE A 43 7.27 -20.87 -4.51
C ILE A 43 8.13 -19.83 -5.21
N TRP A 44 7.74 -19.48 -6.44
CA TRP A 44 8.47 -18.53 -7.26
C TRP A 44 7.63 -17.29 -7.57
N ILE A 45 7.90 -16.18 -6.88
CA ILE A 45 7.25 -14.88 -7.11
C ILE A 45 8.05 -14.12 -8.18
N ASN A 46 7.64 -14.20 -9.45
CA ASN A 46 8.37 -13.59 -10.56
C ASN A 46 7.77 -12.31 -11.14
N SER A 47 6.54 -11.96 -10.75
CA SER A 47 5.79 -10.89 -11.42
C SER A 47 4.97 -10.09 -10.43
N ILE A 48 5.58 -9.04 -9.86
CA ILE A 48 4.83 -7.99 -9.16
C ILE A 48 4.55 -6.89 -10.17
N ARG A 49 3.26 -6.56 -10.33
CA ARG A 49 2.80 -5.49 -11.21
C ARG A 49 2.36 -4.32 -10.37
N PHE A 50 2.93 -3.16 -10.65
CA PHE A 50 2.53 -1.91 -10.04
C PHE A 50 1.52 -1.20 -10.92
N HIS A 51 0.65 -0.42 -10.28
CA HIS A 51 -0.29 0.45 -10.98
C HIS A 51 0.44 1.42 -11.91
N GLN A 52 -0.15 1.78 -13.05
CA GLN A 52 0.45 2.68 -14.04
C GLN A 52 0.93 4.00 -13.43
N ALA A 53 0.18 4.53 -12.47
CA ALA A 53 0.53 5.73 -11.74
C ALA A 53 1.84 5.61 -10.92
N CYS A 54 2.17 4.40 -10.46
CA CYS A 54 3.41 4.14 -9.75
C CYS A 54 4.56 3.68 -10.66
N THR A 55 4.30 3.39 -11.94
CA THR A 55 5.33 3.03 -12.93
C THR A 55 5.66 4.17 -13.88
N SER A 56 4.73 5.09 -14.10
CA SER A 56 4.90 6.29 -14.91
C SER A 56 5.80 7.29 -14.18
N GLY A 57 7.12 7.09 -14.27
CA GLY A 57 8.12 7.97 -13.63
C GLY A 57 8.20 9.38 -14.21
N VAL A 58 7.35 9.71 -15.19
CA VAL A 58 7.42 10.95 -15.96
C VAL A 58 6.31 11.93 -15.55
N ILE A 59 5.11 11.45 -15.25
CA ILE A 59 3.94 12.31 -15.00
C ILE A 59 4.07 13.04 -13.68
N VAL A 60 4.38 12.32 -12.60
CA VAL A 60 4.49 12.93 -11.27
C VAL A 60 5.53 14.06 -11.25
N PRO A 61 6.79 13.88 -11.71
CA PRO A 61 7.76 14.98 -11.71
C PRO A 61 7.38 16.16 -12.60
N ILE A 62 6.87 15.91 -13.81
CA ILE A 62 6.46 16.98 -14.73
C ILE A 62 5.32 17.78 -14.10
N MET A 63 4.33 17.09 -13.54
CA MET A 63 3.17 17.74 -12.94
C MET A 63 3.57 18.53 -11.70
N THR A 64 4.39 17.95 -10.83
CA THR A 64 4.92 18.64 -9.65
C THR A 64 5.65 19.92 -10.03
N ASP A 65 6.52 19.89 -11.06
CA ASP A 65 7.24 21.08 -11.54
C ASP A 65 6.28 22.13 -12.14
N TYR A 66 5.33 21.70 -12.98
CA TYR A 66 4.32 22.58 -13.56
C TYR A 66 3.49 23.28 -12.48
N LEU A 67 3.00 22.53 -11.49
CA LEU A 67 2.15 23.05 -10.41
C LEU A 67 2.92 24.05 -9.54
N PHE A 68 4.15 23.74 -9.15
CA PHE A 68 4.95 24.68 -8.36
C PHE A 68 5.30 25.96 -9.14
N LYS A 69 5.57 25.87 -10.45
CA LYS A 69 5.80 27.06 -11.30
C LYS A 69 4.57 27.98 -11.39
N ASN A 70 3.37 27.41 -11.27
CA ASN A 70 2.11 28.15 -11.29
C ASN A 70 1.58 28.48 -9.87
N ASN A 71 2.41 28.37 -8.83
CA ASN A 71 2.04 28.62 -7.43
C ASN A 71 0.92 27.69 -6.87
N GLU A 72 0.65 26.55 -7.51
CA GLU A 72 -0.26 25.52 -7.01
C GLU A 72 0.42 24.62 -5.99
N ILE A 73 0.82 25.20 -4.85
CA ILE A 73 1.65 24.53 -3.83
C ILE A 73 0.94 23.30 -3.26
N LEU A 74 -0.37 23.38 -3.01
CA LEU A 74 -1.14 22.28 -2.42
C LEU A 74 -1.17 21.07 -3.36
N LEU A 75 -1.57 21.29 -4.62
CA LEU A 75 -1.65 20.24 -5.62
C LEU A 75 -0.25 19.68 -5.94
N GLY A 76 0.76 20.54 -6.08
CA GLY A 76 2.15 20.12 -6.30
C GLY A 76 2.66 19.22 -5.17
N THR A 77 2.29 19.53 -3.92
CA THR A 77 2.62 18.71 -2.76
C THR A 77 1.88 17.36 -2.77
N GLN A 78 0.62 17.31 -3.19
CA GLN A 78 -0.13 16.06 -3.35
C GLN A 78 0.52 15.13 -4.38
N PHE A 79 0.91 15.65 -5.55
CA PHE A 79 1.64 14.87 -6.57
C PHE A 79 2.96 14.33 -6.05
N LYS A 80 3.73 15.17 -5.35
CA LYS A 80 4.98 14.74 -4.74
C LYS A 80 4.75 13.62 -3.70
N LEU A 81 3.74 13.77 -2.84
CA LEU A 81 3.38 12.77 -1.84
C LEU A 81 2.95 11.45 -2.49
N PHE A 82 2.18 11.51 -3.58
CA PHE A 82 1.79 10.32 -4.33
C PHE A 82 2.99 9.55 -4.88
N GLY A 83 3.97 10.26 -5.47
CA GLY A 83 5.23 9.65 -5.89
C GLY A 83 5.97 8.95 -4.76
N GLU A 84 6.01 9.57 -3.57
CA GLU A 84 6.60 8.96 -2.38
C GLU A 84 5.83 7.74 -1.88
N PHE A 85 4.49 7.74 -1.94
CA PHE A 85 3.68 6.57 -1.60
C PHE A 85 3.97 5.40 -2.53
N CYS A 86 4.08 5.64 -3.83
CA CYS A 86 4.49 4.62 -4.79
C CYS A 86 5.89 4.08 -4.49
N ARG A 87 6.85 4.95 -4.12
CA ARG A 87 8.21 4.54 -3.74
C ARG A 87 8.21 3.69 -2.47
N LEU A 88 7.50 4.13 -1.42
CA LEU A 88 7.41 3.42 -0.14
C LEU A 88 6.68 2.08 -0.28
N ALA A 89 5.64 2.00 -1.12
CA ALA A 89 4.94 0.75 -1.40
C ALA A 89 5.87 -0.26 -2.09
N LYS A 90 6.64 0.16 -3.09
CA LYS A 90 7.67 -0.67 -3.75
C LYS A 90 8.70 -1.18 -2.75
N GLN A 91 9.25 -0.27 -1.94
CA GLN A 91 10.23 -0.61 -0.93
C GLN A 91 9.67 -1.61 0.10
N THR A 92 8.42 -1.43 0.53
CA THR A 92 7.78 -2.36 1.47
C THR A 92 7.67 -3.76 0.86
N ILE A 93 7.30 -3.86 -0.42
CA ILE A 93 7.25 -5.15 -1.12
C ILE A 93 8.65 -5.77 -1.24
N ASP A 94 9.67 -4.98 -1.58
CA ASP A 94 11.05 -5.47 -1.68
C ASP A 94 11.56 -5.99 -0.33
N ASP A 95 11.29 -5.27 0.76
CA ASP A 95 11.65 -5.67 2.13
C ASP A 95 10.94 -6.98 2.55
N GLU A 96 9.63 -7.09 2.26
CA GLU A 96 8.84 -8.30 2.56
C GLU A 96 9.27 -9.49 1.68
N LEU A 97 9.72 -9.26 0.44
CA LEU A 97 10.29 -10.31 -0.42
C LEU A 97 11.61 -10.86 0.12
N VAL A 98 12.47 -9.99 0.69
CA VAL A 98 13.70 -10.44 1.35
C VAL A 98 13.36 -11.38 2.51
N LEU A 99 12.38 -11.00 3.34
CA LEU A 99 11.90 -11.83 4.43
C LEU A 99 11.32 -13.16 3.91
N PHE A 100 10.44 -13.10 2.89
CA PHE A 100 9.85 -14.26 2.25
C PHE A 100 10.91 -15.26 1.77
N ASN A 101 11.91 -14.78 1.03
CA ASN A 101 12.98 -15.61 0.48
C ASN A 101 13.91 -16.22 1.55
N SER A 102 13.95 -15.62 2.74
CA SER A 102 14.70 -16.15 3.90
C SER A 102 13.88 -17.09 4.79
N THR A 103 12.57 -17.19 4.54
CA THR A 103 11.64 -17.97 5.37
C THR A 103 11.62 -19.44 4.94
N LYS A 104 11.49 -20.33 5.92
CA LYS A 104 11.51 -21.78 5.71
C LYS A 104 10.14 -22.40 5.97
N PHE A 105 9.76 -23.33 5.09
CA PHE A 105 8.67 -24.26 5.30
C PHE A 105 9.15 -25.45 6.14
N ILE A 106 8.39 -25.80 7.18
CA ILE A 106 8.75 -26.87 8.11
C ILE A 106 7.70 -27.98 8.04
N THR A 107 8.12 -29.20 7.73
CA THR A 107 7.27 -30.40 7.77
C THR A 107 8.06 -31.63 8.20
N SER A 108 7.48 -32.43 9.10
CA SER A 108 8.07 -33.67 9.56
C SER A 108 7.77 -34.86 8.65
N ASN A 109 6.76 -34.75 7.80
CA ASN A 109 6.32 -35.80 6.90
C ASN A 109 6.13 -35.27 5.47
N THR A 110 6.26 -36.17 4.51
CA THR A 110 6.05 -35.87 3.10
C THR A 110 4.59 -35.48 2.89
N LEU A 111 4.36 -34.34 2.25
CA LEU A 111 3.01 -33.87 1.92
C LEU A 111 2.55 -34.45 0.58
N SER A 112 1.24 -34.67 0.46
CA SER A 112 0.64 -34.90 -0.84
C SER A 112 0.72 -33.63 -1.69
N GLU A 113 0.67 -33.79 -3.01
CA GLU A 113 0.69 -32.67 -3.97
C GLU A 113 -0.43 -31.65 -3.69
N VAL A 114 -1.63 -32.15 -3.33
CA VAL A 114 -2.77 -31.31 -2.95
C VAL A 114 -2.47 -30.50 -1.69
N MET A 115 -1.90 -31.13 -0.65
CA MET A 115 -1.55 -30.43 0.58
C MET A 115 -0.45 -29.41 0.35
N LEU A 116 0.58 -29.74 -0.45
CA LEU A 116 1.65 -28.80 -0.80
C LEU A 116 1.09 -27.56 -1.51
N ASN A 117 0.17 -27.74 -2.47
CA ASN A 117 -0.47 -26.62 -3.16
C ASN A 117 -1.31 -25.75 -2.22
N ILE A 118 -2.06 -26.35 -1.28
CA ILE A 118 -2.82 -25.60 -0.28
C ILE A 118 -1.88 -24.78 0.62
N GLN A 119 -0.78 -25.39 1.08
CA GLN A 119 0.21 -24.70 1.90
C GLN A 119 0.87 -23.55 1.12
N ALA A 120 1.26 -23.79 -0.15
CA ALA A 120 1.84 -22.75 -1.00
C ALA A 120 0.88 -21.58 -1.21
N GLN A 121 -0.39 -21.83 -1.49
CA GLN A 121 -1.39 -20.77 -1.63
C GLN A 121 -1.61 -20.02 -0.31
N SER A 122 -1.64 -20.71 0.82
CA SER A 122 -1.75 -20.06 2.14
C SER A 122 -0.55 -19.17 2.43
N ILE A 123 0.66 -19.60 2.06
CA ILE A 123 1.89 -18.82 2.21
C ILE A 123 1.84 -17.56 1.34
N ILE A 124 1.40 -17.69 0.08
CA ILE A 124 1.24 -16.53 -0.83
C ILE A 124 0.20 -15.55 -0.30
N ASN A 125 -0.96 -16.04 0.15
CA ASN A 125 -2.01 -15.18 0.71
C ASN A 125 -1.51 -14.46 1.96
N PHE A 126 -0.81 -15.18 2.84
CA PHE A 126 -0.18 -14.57 4.02
C PHE A 126 0.79 -13.45 3.63
N PHE A 127 1.67 -13.68 2.64
CA PHE A 127 2.58 -12.66 2.13
C PHE A 127 1.83 -11.40 1.63
N LEU A 128 0.74 -11.58 0.87
CA LEU A 128 -0.07 -10.46 0.35
C LEU A 128 -0.73 -9.67 1.50
N ASP A 129 -1.31 -10.38 2.46
CA ASP A 129 -2.02 -9.79 3.59
C ASP A 129 -1.07 -9.05 4.53
N THR A 130 0.08 -9.66 4.87
CA THR A 130 1.07 -9.03 5.76
C THR A 130 1.71 -7.83 5.13
N THR A 131 2.12 -7.91 3.86
CA THR A 131 2.74 -6.79 3.13
C THR A 131 1.80 -5.57 3.11
N THR A 132 0.53 -5.80 2.78
CA THR A 132 -0.49 -4.74 2.74
C THR A 132 -0.74 -4.16 4.14
N SER A 133 -0.84 -5.03 5.15
CA SER A 133 -1.10 -4.63 6.53
C SER A 133 0.08 -3.87 7.14
N THR A 134 1.32 -4.25 6.84
CA THR A 134 2.54 -3.57 7.30
C THR A 134 2.56 -2.13 6.81
N PHE A 135 2.29 -1.91 5.52
CA PHE A 135 2.22 -0.56 4.95
C PHE A 135 1.07 0.24 5.57
N ALA A 136 -0.15 -0.33 5.59
CA ALA A 136 -1.34 0.33 6.10
C ALA A 136 -1.21 0.72 7.58
N ARG A 137 -0.63 -0.16 8.41
CA ARG A 137 -0.39 0.12 9.83
C ARG A 137 0.56 1.30 10.03
N SER A 138 1.63 1.35 9.24
CA SER A 138 2.61 2.46 9.30
C SER A 138 1.96 3.78 8.90
N LEU A 139 1.19 3.79 7.82
CA LEU A 139 0.44 4.95 7.37
C LEU A 139 -0.60 5.40 8.41
N ASN A 140 -1.39 4.48 8.96
CA ASN A 140 -2.40 4.80 9.96
C ASN A 140 -1.78 5.35 11.24
N LEU A 141 -0.63 4.82 11.68
CA LEU A 141 0.09 5.38 12.81
C LEU A 141 0.47 6.84 12.56
N ILE A 142 1.02 7.17 11.39
CA ILE A 142 1.37 8.55 11.02
C ILE A 142 0.12 9.45 11.02
N ARG A 143 -0.99 8.99 10.44
CA ARG A 143 -2.26 9.73 10.40
C ARG A 143 -2.79 10.01 11.81
N SER A 144 -2.85 8.98 12.66
CA SER A 144 -3.30 9.10 14.05
C SER A 144 -2.40 10.01 14.89
N MET A 145 -1.08 9.92 14.75
CA MET A 145 -0.15 10.79 15.48
C MET A 145 -0.26 12.25 15.02
N THR A 146 -0.40 12.48 13.70
CA THR A 146 -0.50 13.82 13.13
C THR A 146 -1.76 14.54 13.62
N HIS A 147 -2.92 13.87 13.55
CA HIS A 147 -4.18 14.45 14.03
C HIS A 147 -4.25 14.53 15.56
N GLY A 148 -3.88 13.46 16.27
CA GLY A 148 -3.94 13.41 17.73
C GLY A 148 -3.01 14.41 18.42
N SER A 149 -1.91 14.79 17.76
CA SER A 149 -0.99 15.82 18.24
C SER A 149 -1.38 17.23 17.80
N GLN A 150 -2.49 17.40 17.06
CA GLN A 150 -2.98 18.67 16.51
C GLN A 150 -1.89 19.47 15.78
N LEU A 151 -1.00 18.77 15.05
CA LEU A 151 0.13 19.43 14.38
C LEU A 151 -0.38 20.40 13.33
N LEU A 152 0.13 21.64 13.33
CA LEU A 152 -0.08 22.58 12.24
C LEU A 152 0.54 22.01 10.97
N SER A 153 -0.27 21.84 9.92
CA SER A 153 0.25 21.46 8.61
C SER A 153 1.15 22.56 8.09
N GLY A 154 2.25 22.20 7.43
CA GLY A 154 3.16 23.18 6.81
C GLY A 154 2.51 23.98 5.67
N LEU A 155 1.35 23.54 5.17
CA LEU A 155 0.55 24.24 4.18
C LEU A 155 -0.62 25.03 4.78
N PHE A 156 -0.77 25.04 6.12
CA PHE A 156 -1.87 25.69 6.83
C PHE A 156 -3.27 25.28 6.34
N THR A 157 -3.41 24.04 5.86
CA THR A 157 -4.66 23.47 5.36
C THR A 157 -5.61 22.97 6.45
N ASN A 158 -5.10 22.78 7.67
CA ASN A 158 -5.89 22.37 8.83
C ASN A 158 -6.14 23.51 9.84
N TYR A 159 -5.27 24.51 9.88
CA TYR A 159 -5.41 25.68 10.75
C TYR A 159 -4.91 26.94 10.06
N ILE A 160 -5.68 28.00 10.18
CA ILE A 160 -5.32 29.34 9.74
C ILE A 160 -4.62 30.05 10.90
N VAL A 161 -3.44 30.59 10.63
CA VAL A 161 -2.69 31.41 11.58
C VAL A 161 -2.97 32.88 11.30
N SER A 162 -3.61 33.56 12.25
CA SER A 162 -3.94 34.98 12.16
C SER A 162 -3.07 35.77 13.14
N PRO A 163 -2.10 36.55 12.65
CA PRO A 163 -1.33 37.45 13.51
C PRO A 163 -2.14 38.71 13.84
N TRP A 164 -2.19 39.05 15.12
CA TRP A 164 -2.74 40.30 15.65
C TRP A 164 -1.59 41.10 16.28
N THR A 165 -1.83 42.38 16.56
CA THR A 165 -0.80 43.33 17.02
C THR A 165 0.04 42.85 18.21
N THR A 166 -0.49 42.00 19.08
CA THR A 166 0.21 41.47 20.27
C THR A 166 0.07 39.96 20.47
N MET A 167 -0.66 39.26 19.60
CA MET A 167 -0.94 37.84 19.79
C MET A 167 -1.18 37.14 18.46
N THR A 168 -0.93 35.84 18.41
CA THR A 168 -1.24 35.00 17.25
C THR A 168 -2.35 34.05 17.63
N PHE A 169 -3.40 34.00 16.81
CA PHE A 169 -4.50 33.05 16.96
C PHE A 169 -4.43 31.98 15.89
N THR A 170 -4.84 30.77 16.25
CA THR A 170 -5.00 29.63 15.34
C THR A 170 -6.47 29.24 15.29
N PHE A 171 -7.04 29.25 14.09
CA PHE A 171 -8.42 28.83 13.86
C PHE A 171 -8.43 27.56 13.04
N SER A 172 -9.22 26.56 13.44
CA SER A 172 -9.41 25.35 12.62
C SER A 172 -9.95 25.75 11.26
N THR A 173 -9.46 25.09 10.21
CA THR A 173 -10.03 25.21 8.87
C THR A 173 -11.27 24.32 8.78
N ASP A 174 -12.25 24.78 8.00
CA ASP A 174 -13.49 24.08 7.73
C ASP A 174 -13.59 23.77 6.23
N TYR A 175 -13.98 22.54 5.91
CA TYR A 175 -14.29 22.09 4.55
C TYR A 175 -15.76 21.71 4.51
N GLY A 176 -16.60 22.60 3.97
CA GLY A 176 -18.06 22.52 4.12
C GLY A 176 -18.50 22.52 5.60
N ASN A 177 -19.26 21.50 6.01
CA ASN A 177 -19.73 21.31 7.39
C ASN A 177 -18.78 20.43 8.24
N CYS A 178 -17.52 20.28 7.81
CA CYS A 178 -16.54 19.42 8.46
C CYS A 178 -15.37 20.25 9.00
N HIS A 179 -15.04 20.06 10.29
CA HIS A 179 -14.04 20.85 11.01
C HIS A 179 -12.75 20.07 11.28
N CYS A 180 -11.60 20.61 10.86
CA CYS A 180 -10.31 19.91 10.97
C CYS A 180 -9.81 19.61 12.39
N ASN A 181 -10.32 20.30 13.40
CA ASN A 181 -10.03 20.00 14.80
C ASN A 181 -10.85 18.82 15.35
N LEU A 182 -11.91 18.42 14.65
CA LEU A 182 -12.78 17.30 15.03
C LEU A 182 -12.50 16.07 14.15
N ASP A 183 -12.24 16.26 12.87
CA ASP A 183 -12.03 15.20 11.91
C ASP A 183 -10.90 15.55 10.93
N ALA A 184 -9.84 14.74 10.90
CA ALA A 184 -8.72 14.91 9.98
C ALA A 184 -9.11 14.69 8.50
N THR A 185 -10.17 13.93 8.26
CA THR A 185 -10.59 13.50 6.93
C THR A 185 -11.44 14.53 6.18
N CYS A 186 -11.74 15.67 6.83
CA CYS A 186 -12.48 16.75 6.18
C CYS A 186 -11.79 17.17 4.88
N SER A 187 -12.57 17.14 3.81
CA SER A 187 -12.12 17.42 2.46
C SER A 187 -13.26 17.97 1.61
N GLU A 188 -12.89 18.69 0.56
CA GLU A 188 -13.79 19.16 -0.49
C GLU A 188 -13.09 19.12 -1.84
N VAL A 189 -13.87 19.21 -2.93
CA VAL A 189 -13.33 19.23 -4.30
C VAL A 189 -12.25 20.31 -4.43
N TYR A 190 -11.14 19.96 -5.06
CA TYR A 190 -10.09 20.92 -5.37
C TYR A 190 -10.58 21.87 -6.44
N ASP A 191 -10.54 23.16 -6.14
CA ASP A 191 -10.82 24.23 -7.10
C ASP A 191 -9.89 25.41 -6.82
N SER A 192 -9.07 25.76 -7.81
CA SER A 192 -8.14 26.89 -7.73
C SER A 192 -8.73 28.06 -8.48
N PHE A 193 -8.80 29.22 -7.81
CA PHE A 193 -9.27 30.46 -8.39
C PHE A 193 -8.24 31.55 -8.21
N THR A 194 -8.00 32.34 -9.25
CA THR A 194 -7.27 33.61 -9.16
C THR A 194 -8.23 34.77 -9.15
N ARG A 195 -7.92 35.77 -8.31
CA ARG A 195 -8.67 37.03 -8.30
C ARG A 195 -8.08 37.98 -9.32
N THR A 196 -8.90 38.38 -10.28
CA THR A 196 -8.57 39.43 -11.25
C THR A 196 -8.59 40.82 -10.61
N ASP A 197 -8.01 41.79 -11.31
CA ASP A 197 -8.03 43.20 -10.93
C ASP A 197 -9.47 43.75 -10.79
N ASP A 198 -10.41 43.20 -11.56
CA ASP A 198 -11.86 43.50 -11.49
C ASP A 198 -12.60 42.74 -10.37
N ASN A 199 -11.85 42.13 -9.45
CA ASN A 199 -12.39 41.40 -8.30
C ASN A 199 -13.23 40.15 -8.68
N GLN A 200 -13.09 39.65 -9.91
CA GLN A 200 -13.68 38.38 -10.36
C GLN A 200 -12.75 37.20 -10.09
N TYR A 201 -13.31 36.06 -9.72
CA TYR A 201 -12.58 34.80 -9.56
C TYR A 201 -12.60 34.02 -10.87
N ILE A 202 -11.42 33.75 -11.44
CA ILE A 202 -11.27 32.91 -12.63
C ILE A 202 -10.67 31.57 -12.18
N PRO A 203 -11.28 30.43 -12.54
CA PRO A 203 -10.70 29.12 -12.26
C PRO A 203 -9.37 28.99 -13.00
N THR A 204 -8.31 28.70 -12.27
CA THR A 204 -6.95 28.60 -12.81
C THR A 204 -6.60 27.18 -13.18
N ILE A 205 -6.91 26.22 -12.31
CA ILE A 205 -6.62 24.80 -12.50
C ILE A 205 -7.73 23.97 -11.87
N TYR A 206 -8.35 23.11 -12.68
CA TYR A 206 -9.28 22.09 -12.24
C TYR A 206 -8.69 20.71 -12.55
N LEU A 207 -8.60 19.84 -11.54
CA LEU A 207 -8.14 18.47 -11.70
C LEU A 207 -9.25 17.52 -11.26
N LEU A 208 -9.79 16.78 -12.22
CA LEU A 208 -10.93 15.89 -11.97
C LEU A 208 -10.61 14.89 -10.85
N GLY A 209 -11.55 14.75 -9.92
CA GLY A 209 -11.47 13.77 -8.84
C GLY A 209 -10.41 14.08 -7.78
N THR A 210 -9.78 15.26 -7.83
CA THR A 210 -8.85 15.70 -6.79
C THR A 210 -9.56 16.51 -5.73
N VAL A 211 -9.16 16.31 -4.48
CA VAL A 211 -9.71 17.02 -3.32
C VAL A 211 -8.61 17.77 -2.58
N LYS A 212 -9.00 18.80 -1.82
CA LYS A 212 -8.20 19.41 -0.76
C LYS A 212 -8.84 19.07 0.59
N GLY A 213 -8.07 19.14 1.66
CA GLY A 213 -8.55 18.80 3.00
C GLY A 213 -7.55 19.17 4.08
N CYS A 214 -7.86 18.84 5.33
CA CYS A 214 -7.07 19.23 6.49
C CYS A 214 -5.59 18.87 6.36
N PHE A 215 -5.32 17.66 5.88
CA PHE A 215 -3.97 17.19 5.61
C PHE A 215 -3.86 16.66 4.18
N VAL A 216 -2.71 16.90 3.57
CA VAL A 216 -2.39 16.44 2.21
C VAL A 216 -2.53 14.92 2.07
N VAL A 217 -2.16 14.17 3.12
CA VAL A 217 -2.32 12.70 3.15
C VAL A 217 -3.79 12.31 3.04
N GLU A 218 -4.66 12.94 3.82
CA GLU A 218 -6.10 12.64 3.82
C GLU A 218 -6.74 13.05 2.50
N ALA A 219 -6.39 14.22 1.98
CA ALA A 219 -6.83 14.70 0.69
C ALA A 219 -6.40 13.76 -0.45
N LEU A 220 -5.16 13.27 -0.44
CA LEU A 220 -4.68 12.32 -1.45
C LEU A 220 -5.42 10.98 -1.37
N LEU A 221 -5.72 10.48 -0.17
CA LEU A 221 -6.46 9.22 0.03
C LEU A 221 -7.94 9.33 -0.39
N ALA A 222 -8.53 10.52 -0.30
CA ALA A 222 -9.89 10.80 -0.74
C ALA A 222 -9.98 11.16 -2.23
N SER A 223 -8.85 11.48 -2.87
CA SER A 223 -8.78 11.77 -4.31
C SER A 223 -8.80 10.50 -5.15
N THR A 224 -9.21 10.63 -6.40
CA THR A 224 -9.05 9.58 -7.40
C THR A 224 -7.73 9.78 -8.17
N PHE A 225 -7.18 8.69 -8.72
CA PHE A 225 -5.80 8.69 -9.24
C PHE A 225 -5.66 8.86 -10.75
N GLU A 226 -6.75 9.04 -11.50
CA GLU A 226 -6.76 9.10 -12.97
C GLU A 226 -5.79 10.17 -13.48
N CYS A 227 -5.79 11.33 -12.85
CA CYS A 227 -4.96 12.46 -13.24
C CYS A 227 -3.49 12.39 -12.77
N PHE A 228 -3.12 11.36 -11.99
CA PHE A 228 -1.73 11.12 -11.59
C PHE A 228 -0.93 10.39 -12.66
N TYR A 229 -1.58 9.87 -13.70
CA TYR A 229 -0.94 9.16 -14.81
C TYR A 229 -1.44 9.55 -16.20
N ASP A 230 -2.43 10.43 -16.29
CA ASP A 230 -2.98 10.95 -17.54
C ASP A 230 -2.63 12.43 -17.74
N GLN A 231 -1.90 12.75 -18.81
CA GLN A 231 -1.53 14.13 -19.16
C GLN A 231 -2.72 14.97 -19.63
N THR A 232 -3.78 14.33 -20.12
CA THR A 232 -4.97 15.02 -20.63
C THR A 232 -5.82 15.64 -19.52
N CYS A 233 -5.57 15.28 -18.26
CA CYS A 233 -6.23 15.87 -17.11
C CYS A 233 -5.88 17.34 -16.86
N LEU A 234 -4.80 17.86 -17.46
CA LEU A 234 -4.52 19.29 -17.44
C LEU A 234 -5.43 19.97 -18.47
N GLN A 235 -6.60 20.42 -18.01
CA GLN A 235 -7.41 21.38 -18.75
C GLN A 235 -7.01 22.78 -18.25
N THR A 236 -6.15 23.44 -19.04
CA THR A 236 -5.86 24.89 -18.94
C THR A 236 -6.93 25.71 -19.64
#